data_AF-M1WUG6-F1
#
_entry.id   AF-M1WUG6-F1
#
_cell.length_a   1.000
_cell.length_b   1.000
_cell.length_c   1.000
_cell.angle_alpha   90.00
_cell.angle_beta   90.00
_cell.angle_gamma   90.00
#
_symmetry.space_group_name_H-M   'P 1'
#
loop_
_entity.id
_entity.type
_entity.pdbx_description
1 polymer ?
#
loop_
_entity_poly.entity_id
_entity_poly.type
_entity_poly.pdbx_seq_one_letter_code
_entity_poly.pdbx_strand_id
1 'polypeptide(L)'
;MTDMETVEPQKGFNKNFFWKVVYVVLLVGTCLSFYWATQQTDYIWRWNRLPRYFYYIETVDVKAEIEGEVTSISKKGDDSVVIVSDGAESEYYTIPGSDLRVDIGDTIYMGDSLGEYEEGRCGLLLEGLLVTIEVSLVAIVFGILLGLFTGLARLSSNPCIKWTAITYIELIRGTPLLVQIMIWYFVIGTIINNLSLKAGLPQIPELWFGIASLAIFAGAYVAEIVRAGIQSIHKGQMEAARSLGMTKTTAMIKIILPQAFKRILPPLAGQFISLIKDSSLLGVIAIREMTKATREAVTTSLMPYELWFLCGVMYLVLTFALSMFVQYLERRTTS
;
A
#
# COMPACT_ATOMS: atom_id res chain seq x y z
N MET A 1 -57.49 -49.68 -26.21
CA MET A 1 -57.79 -48.25 -26.28
C MET A 1 -57.79 -47.77 -24.84
N THR A 2 -56.65 -47.30 -24.36
CA THR A 2 -56.50 -46.69 -23.04
C THR A 2 -55.31 -45.77 -23.13
N ASP A 3 -55.62 -44.48 -23.24
CA ASP A 3 -54.68 -43.38 -23.43
C ASP A 3 -53.72 -43.27 -22.24
N MET A 4 -52.43 -43.19 -22.53
CA MET A 4 -51.42 -42.72 -21.58
C MET A 4 -51.47 -41.19 -21.58
N GLU A 5 -52.12 -40.60 -20.58
CA GLU A 5 -51.97 -39.18 -20.28
C GLU A 5 -50.54 -38.92 -19.77
N THR A 6 -49.76 -38.20 -20.56
CA THR A 6 -48.47 -37.64 -20.17
C THR A 6 -48.70 -36.51 -19.17
N VAL A 7 -48.34 -36.73 -17.91
CA VAL A 7 -48.34 -35.70 -16.87
C VAL A 7 -47.26 -34.66 -17.18
N GLU A 8 -47.66 -33.44 -17.56
CA GLU A 8 -46.73 -32.31 -17.70
C GLU A 8 -46.11 -31.93 -16.34
N PRO A 9 -44.80 -31.66 -16.26
CA PRO A 9 -44.20 -31.19 -15.02
C PRO A 9 -44.70 -29.76 -14.72
N GLN A 10 -45.43 -29.59 -13.63
CA GLN A 10 -45.80 -28.28 -13.10
C GLN A 10 -44.55 -27.40 -12.99
N LYS A 11 -44.59 -26.22 -13.62
CA LYS A 11 -43.58 -25.16 -13.52
C LYS A 11 -43.43 -24.72 -12.07
N GLY A 12 -42.60 -25.42 -11.30
CA GLY A 12 -42.25 -25.06 -9.94
C GLY A 12 -41.57 -23.69 -9.89
N PHE A 13 -41.96 -22.88 -8.91
CA PHE A 13 -41.40 -21.56 -8.65
C PHE A 13 -39.86 -21.59 -8.61
N ASN A 14 -39.21 -20.81 -9.48
CA ASN A 14 -37.75 -20.81 -9.61
C ASN A 14 -37.11 -20.10 -8.39
N LYS A 15 -36.79 -20.89 -7.35
CA LYS A 15 -36.18 -20.39 -6.10
C LYS A 15 -34.91 -19.55 -6.34
N ASN A 16 -34.12 -19.86 -7.38
CA ASN A 16 -32.91 -19.08 -7.71
C ASN A 16 -33.25 -17.67 -8.21
N PHE A 17 -34.32 -17.53 -9.00
CA PHE A 17 -34.78 -16.22 -9.45
C PHE A 17 -35.29 -15.38 -8.27
N PHE A 18 -36.06 -16.00 -7.37
CA PHE A 18 -36.54 -15.34 -6.15
C PHE A 18 -35.38 -14.77 -5.30
N TRP A 19 -34.34 -15.56 -5.02
CA TRP A 19 -33.20 -15.08 -4.24
C TRP A 19 -32.38 -14.00 -4.95
N LYS A 20 -32.28 -14.04 -6.28
CA LYS A 20 -31.66 -12.94 -7.05
C LYS A 20 -32.48 -11.64 -6.93
N VAL A 21 -33.81 -11.74 -6.99
CA VAL A 21 -34.69 -10.57 -6.79
C VAL A 21 -34.54 -10.02 -5.38
N VAL A 22 -34.57 -10.88 -4.35
CA VAL A 22 -34.34 -10.46 -2.96
C VAL A 22 -33.00 -9.75 -2.79
N TYR A 23 -31.93 -10.30 -3.37
CA TYR A 23 -30.60 -9.66 -3.37
C TYR A 23 -30.61 -8.27 -4.00
N VAL A 24 -31.21 -8.11 -5.18
CA VAL A 24 -31.31 -6.81 -5.87
C VAL A 24 -32.14 -5.82 -5.05
N VAL A 25 -33.26 -6.26 -4.47
CA VAL A 25 -34.10 -5.40 -3.60
C VAL A 25 -33.34 -4.94 -2.37
N LEU A 26 -32.58 -5.83 -1.71
CA LEU A 26 -31.75 -5.48 -0.56
C LEU A 26 -30.63 -4.50 -0.93
N LEU A 27 -30.00 -4.69 -2.09
CA LEU A 27 -28.93 -3.82 -2.58
C LEU A 27 -29.46 -2.44 -2.92
N VAL A 28 -30.56 -2.36 -3.68
CA VAL A 28 -31.23 -1.09 -4.01
C VAL A 28 -31.75 -0.42 -2.74
N GLY A 29 -32.36 -1.17 -1.82
CA GLY A 29 -32.83 -0.65 -0.53
C GLY A 29 -31.69 -0.05 0.29
N THR A 30 -30.52 -0.69 0.28
CA THR A 30 -29.32 -0.17 0.93
C THR A 30 -28.85 1.12 0.27
N CYS A 31 -28.72 1.17 -1.07
CA CYS A 31 -28.37 2.40 -1.80
C CYS A 31 -29.35 3.55 -1.54
N LEU A 32 -30.66 3.28 -1.52
CA LEU A 32 -31.70 4.27 -1.23
C LEU A 32 -31.62 4.75 0.22
N SER A 33 -31.35 3.85 1.17
CA SER A 33 -31.18 4.23 2.58
C SER A 33 -29.98 5.16 2.78
N PHE A 34 -28.86 4.90 2.09
CA PHE A 34 -27.71 5.80 2.07
C PHE A 34 -28.07 7.14 1.45
N TYR A 35 -28.70 7.15 0.26
CA TYR A 35 -29.13 8.40 -0.37
C TYR A 35 -30.06 9.22 0.54
N TRP A 36 -31.04 8.58 1.16
CA TRP A 36 -31.95 9.26 2.08
C TRP A 36 -31.23 9.80 3.32
N ALA A 37 -30.27 9.05 3.88
CA ALA A 37 -29.42 9.53 4.97
C ALA A 37 -28.57 10.75 4.53
N THR A 38 -28.06 10.77 3.30
CA THR A 38 -27.30 11.93 2.78
C THR A 38 -28.17 13.17 2.65
N GLN A 39 -29.45 13.04 2.32
CA GLN A 39 -30.40 14.17 2.23
C GLN A 39 -30.74 14.78 3.59
N GLN A 40 -30.58 14.03 4.68
CA GLN A 40 -30.77 14.57 6.04
C GLN A 40 -29.55 15.32 6.57
N THR A 41 -28.42 15.19 5.90
CA THR A 41 -27.19 15.87 6.30
C THR A 41 -27.13 17.21 5.57
N ASP A 42 -27.06 18.31 6.31
CA ASP A 42 -26.83 19.64 5.72
C ASP A 42 -25.36 19.75 5.27
N TYR A 43 -25.08 19.16 4.10
CA TYR A 43 -23.75 19.03 3.54
C TYR A 43 -23.76 19.27 2.03
N ILE A 44 -22.90 20.20 1.60
CA ILE A 44 -22.71 20.51 0.17
C ILE A 44 -21.59 19.66 -0.38
N TRP A 45 -21.96 18.69 -1.22
CA TRP A 45 -21.03 17.80 -1.89
C TRP A 45 -20.19 18.53 -2.95
N ARG A 46 -18.88 18.29 -2.97
CA ARG A 46 -17.86 18.97 -3.80
C ARG A 46 -17.01 17.98 -4.60
N TRP A 47 -17.66 17.02 -5.25
CA TRP A 47 -17.02 15.99 -6.08
C TRP A 47 -16.09 16.55 -7.17
N ASN A 48 -16.39 17.75 -7.68
CA ASN A 48 -15.58 18.45 -8.67
C ASN A 48 -14.17 18.80 -8.20
N ARG A 49 -13.92 18.80 -6.89
CA ARG A 49 -12.61 19.09 -6.30
C ARG A 49 -11.73 17.85 -6.13
N LEU A 50 -12.22 16.65 -6.45
CA LEU A 50 -11.45 15.41 -6.26
C LEU A 50 -10.26 15.23 -7.23
N PRO A 51 -10.35 15.60 -8.52
CA PRO A 51 -9.25 15.36 -9.46
C PRO A 51 -7.90 15.95 -9.04
N ARG A 52 -7.91 17.11 -8.37
CA ARG A 52 -6.68 17.77 -7.88
C ARG A 52 -5.88 16.96 -6.86
N TYR A 53 -6.51 15.98 -6.18
CA TYR A 53 -5.83 15.10 -5.25
C TYR A 53 -5.10 13.94 -5.94
N PHE A 54 -5.29 13.76 -7.25
CA PHE A 54 -4.51 12.84 -8.06
C PHE A 54 -3.44 13.58 -8.86
N TYR A 55 -3.78 14.73 -9.42
CA TYR A 55 -2.89 15.55 -10.22
C TYR A 55 -3.36 17.00 -10.21
N TYR A 56 -2.44 17.94 -10.01
CA TYR A 56 -2.72 19.36 -10.07
C TYR A 56 -1.57 20.10 -10.74
N ILE A 57 -1.88 21.26 -11.29
CA ILE A 57 -0.89 22.19 -11.86
C ILE A 57 -0.57 23.20 -10.77
N GLU A 58 0.69 23.29 -10.38
CA GLU A 58 1.21 24.28 -9.45
C GLU A 58 1.90 25.39 -10.23
N THR A 59 1.58 26.63 -9.91
CA THR A 59 2.32 27.79 -10.41
C THR A 59 3.51 28.02 -9.47
N VAL A 60 4.71 27.75 -9.96
CA VAL A 60 5.96 27.91 -9.20
C VAL A 60 6.53 29.28 -9.50
N ASP A 61 6.69 30.08 -8.44
CA ASP A 61 7.28 31.41 -8.48
C ASP A 61 8.81 31.32 -8.29
N VAL A 62 9.57 31.76 -9.30
CA VAL A 62 11.03 31.83 -9.23
C VAL A 62 11.41 33.16 -8.62
N LYS A 63 11.93 33.12 -7.39
CA LYS A 63 12.30 34.30 -6.63
C LYS A 63 13.79 34.57 -6.66
N ALA A 64 14.15 35.85 -6.64
CA ALA A 64 15.54 36.27 -6.54
C ALA A 64 16.13 35.93 -5.17
N GLU A 65 17.30 35.29 -5.16
CA GLU A 65 18.07 34.98 -3.96
C GLU A 65 19.07 36.11 -3.63
N ILE A 66 19.40 36.97 -4.60
CA ILE A 66 20.27 38.14 -4.45
C ILE A 66 19.57 39.45 -4.83
N GLU A 67 20.09 40.56 -4.30
CA GLU A 67 19.71 41.92 -4.72
C GLU A 67 20.61 42.36 -5.88
N GLY A 68 20.07 43.03 -6.90
CA GLY A 68 20.88 43.48 -8.04
C GLY A 68 20.04 43.99 -9.21
N GLU A 69 20.66 44.24 -10.35
CA GLU A 69 19.96 44.60 -11.58
C GLU A 69 19.89 43.41 -12.56
N VAL A 70 18.80 43.32 -13.33
CA VAL A 70 18.67 42.35 -14.41
C VAL A 70 19.59 42.75 -15.56
N THR A 71 20.73 42.07 -15.66
CA THR A 71 21.79 42.37 -16.64
C THR A 71 21.51 41.79 -18.01
N SER A 72 20.90 40.61 -18.07
CA SER A 72 20.49 39.99 -19.32
C SER A 72 19.39 38.97 -19.15
N ILE A 73 18.57 38.84 -20.17
CA ILE A 73 17.56 37.80 -20.32
C ILE A 73 17.89 37.07 -21.62
N SER A 74 18.17 35.77 -21.53
CA SER A 74 18.52 34.94 -22.69
C SER A 74 17.60 33.74 -22.78
N LYS A 75 17.15 33.41 -24.00
CA LYS A 75 16.32 32.23 -24.21
C LYS A 75 17.19 31.03 -24.61
N LYS A 76 17.15 29.97 -23.81
CA LYS A 76 17.86 28.71 -24.08
C LYS A 76 16.86 27.60 -24.38
N GLY A 77 16.49 27.46 -25.66
CA GLY A 77 15.45 26.53 -26.07
C GLY A 77 14.06 27.09 -25.74
N ASP A 78 13.32 26.40 -24.88
CA ASP A 78 12.01 26.88 -24.38
C ASP A 78 12.11 27.59 -23.02
N ASP A 79 13.29 27.57 -22.41
CA ASP A 79 13.55 28.16 -21.09
C ASP A 79 14.08 29.59 -21.23
N SER A 80 13.69 30.45 -20.30
CA SER A 80 14.21 31.81 -20.14
C SER A 80 15.22 31.85 -19.00
N VAL A 81 16.42 32.36 -19.26
CA VAL A 81 17.49 32.51 -18.27
C VAL A 81 17.66 33.98 -17.95
N VAL A 82 17.40 34.36 -16.70
CA VAL A 82 17.54 35.72 -16.16
C VAL A 82 18.84 35.79 -15.35
N ILE A 83 19.68 36.78 -15.64
CA ILE A 83 20.92 37.03 -14.89
C ILE A 83 20.75 38.30 -14.07
N VAL A 84 20.76 38.15 -12.75
CA VAL A 84 20.77 39.27 -11.80
C VAL A 84 22.20 39.47 -11.30
N SER A 85 22.66 40.72 -11.23
CA SER A 85 24.00 41.02 -10.70
C SER A 85 24.00 42.32 -9.90
N ASP A 86 24.75 42.33 -8.79
CA ASP A 86 25.02 43.51 -7.96
C ASP A 86 26.35 44.22 -8.32
N GLY A 87 27.05 43.73 -9.36
CA GLY A 87 28.36 44.20 -9.80
C GLY A 87 29.56 43.46 -9.18
N ALA A 88 29.37 42.67 -8.12
CA ALA A 88 30.40 41.81 -7.51
C ALA A 88 30.12 40.31 -7.78
N GLU A 89 28.86 39.89 -7.71
CA GLU A 89 28.39 38.53 -7.95
C GLU A 89 27.24 38.52 -8.98
N SER A 90 27.07 37.40 -9.68
CA SER A 90 25.99 37.21 -10.66
C SER A 90 25.36 35.85 -10.47
N GLU A 91 24.03 35.81 -10.34
CA GLU A 91 23.27 34.57 -10.25
C GLU A 91 22.40 34.36 -11.48
N TYR A 92 22.23 33.08 -11.83
CA TYR A 92 21.53 32.63 -13.03
C TYR A 92 20.25 31.92 -12.63
N TYR A 93 19.11 32.52 -12.95
CA TYR A 93 17.80 31.94 -12.70
C TYR A 93 17.24 31.37 -13.99
N THR A 94 16.95 30.07 -14.02
CA THR A 94 16.33 29.42 -15.18
C THR A 94 14.84 29.26 -14.92
N ILE A 95 14.02 29.89 -15.75
CA ILE A 95 12.56 29.89 -15.69
C ILE A 95 12.05 29.14 -16.92
N PRO A 96 11.48 27.93 -16.76
CA PRO A 96 10.87 27.20 -17.85
C PRO A 96 9.70 28.01 -18.45
N GLY A 97 9.71 28.22 -19.77
CA GLY A 97 8.68 28.99 -20.46
C GLY A 97 8.97 30.49 -20.59
N SER A 98 7.93 31.25 -20.97
CA SER A 98 8.06 32.65 -21.40
C SER A 98 7.35 33.67 -20.51
N ASP A 99 6.80 33.25 -19.37
CA ASP A 99 6.06 34.16 -18.47
C ASP A 99 7.01 34.79 -17.44
N LEU A 100 7.77 35.78 -17.91
CA LEU A 100 8.69 36.59 -17.13
C LEU A 100 7.96 37.81 -16.55
N ARG A 101 8.33 38.19 -15.33
CA ARG A 101 7.79 39.38 -14.65
C ARG A 101 8.75 40.56 -14.60
N VAL A 102 9.95 40.39 -15.15
CA VAL A 102 11.05 41.34 -15.08
C VAL A 102 11.61 41.61 -16.47
N ASP A 103 12.02 42.86 -16.68
CA ASP A 103 12.66 43.34 -17.89
C ASP A 103 14.15 43.66 -17.63
N ILE A 104 14.93 43.77 -18.72
CA ILE A 104 16.36 44.12 -18.62
C ILE A 104 16.50 45.54 -18.06
N GLY A 105 17.31 45.68 -17.01
CA GLY A 105 17.52 46.95 -16.29
C GLY A 105 16.63 47.16 -15.07
N ASP A 106 15.74 46.21 -14.75
CA ASP A 106 14.97 46.27 -13.50
C ASP A 106 15.87 46.02 -12.29
N THR A 107 15.66 46.81 -11.23
CA THR A 107 16.27 46.58 -9.91
C THR A 107 15.45 45.57 -9.14
N ILE A 108 16.09 44.49 -8.71
CA ILE A 108 15.49 43.32 -8.05
C ILE A 108 16.00 43.24 -6.61
N TYR A 109 15.09 43.01 -5.67
CA TYR A 109 15.40 42.73 -4.28
C TYR A 109 15.27 41.24 -3.96
N MET A 110 15.89 40.81 -2.86
CA MET A 110 15.79 39.44 -2.39
C MET A 110 14.32 39.08 -2.11
N GLY A 111 13.84 38.02 -2.76
CA GLY A 111 12.47 37.54 -2.65
C GLY A 111 11.50 38.07 -3.72
N ASP A 112 11.94 38.97 -4.61
CA ASP A 112 11.15 39.43 -5.75
C ASP A 112 10.92 38.30 -6.77
N SER A 113 9.73 38.29 -7.37
CA SER A 113 9.29 37.30 -8.36
C SER A 113 9.88 37.64 -9.73
N LEU A 114 10.78 36.79 -10.24
CA LEU A 114 11.42 36.93 -11.55
C LEU A 114 10.54 36.39 -12.68
N GLY A 115 9.68 35.42 -12.37
CA GLY A 115 8.75 34.82 -13.30
C GLY A 115 8.06 33.61 -12.70
N GLU A 116 7.02 33.14 -13.38
CA GLU A 116 6.24 31.98 -12.96
C GLU A 116 6.25 30.91 -14.04
N TYR A 117 6.23 29.65 -13.63
CA TYR A 117 6.00 28.54 -14.55
C TYR A 117 5.00 27.55 -13.95
N GLU A 118 4.24 26.91 -14.83
CA GLU A 118 3.28 25.87 -14.44
C GLU A 118 3.96 24.50 -14.47
N GLU A 119 3.97 23.80 -13.33
CA GLU A 119 4.49 22.44 -13.20
C GLU A 119 3.36 21.49 -12.79
N GLY A 120 3.24 20.38 -13.51
CA GLY A 120 2.32 19.31 -13.16
C GLY A 120 2.86 18.46 -12.00
N ARG A 121 2.14 18.40 -10.88
CA ARG A 121 2.55 17.64 -9.69
C ARG A 121 1.56 16.53 -9.33
N CYS A 122 2.12 15.48 -8.73
CA CYS A 122 1.31 14.40 -8.16
C CYS A 122 0.49 14.93 -7.00
N GLY A 123 -0.81 14.60 -7.00
CA GLY A 123 -1.68 14.96 -5.90
C GLY A 123 -1.48 14.04 -4.69
N LEU A 124 -1.88 14.55 -3.53
CA LEU A 124 -1.68 13.92 -2.21
C LEU A 124 -2.16 12.46 -2.13
N LEU A 125 -3.28 12.11 -2.76
CA LEU A 125 -3.82 10.75 -2.72
C LEU A 125 -3.05 9.79 -3.63
N LEU A 126 -2.53 10.28 -4.76
CA LEU A 126 -1.68 9.47 -5.64
C LEU A 126 -0.34 9.17 -4.96
N GLU A 127 0.26 10.17 -4.30
CA GLU A 127 1.47 9.97 -3.50
C GLU A 127 1.23 8.96 -2.37
N GLY A 128 0.13 9.11 -1.62
CA GLY A 128 -0.25 8.16 -0.58
C GLY A 128 -0.48 6.75 -1.09
N LEU A 129 -1.06 6.59 -2.29
CA LEU A 129 -1.22 5.29 -2.96
C LEU A 129 0.12 4.65 -3.29
N LEU A 130 1.08 5.42 -3.84
CA LEU A 130 2.42 4.92 -4.15
C LEU A 130 3.16 4.47 -2.89
N VAL A 131 3.13 5.27 -1.82
CA VAL A 131 3.72 4.91 -0.53
C VAL A 131 3.07 3.64 0.03
N THR A 132 1.74 3.51 -0.08
CA THR A 132 1.01 2.31 0.37
C THR A 132 1.51 1.05 -0.35
N ILE A 133 1.70 1.13 -1.67
CA ILE A 133 2.21 0.02 -2.48
C ILE A 133 3.66 -0.29 -2.10
N GLU A 134 4.51 0.74 -1.99
CA GLU A 134 5.92 0.61 -1.63
C GLU A 134 6.10 -0.09 -0.28
N VAL A 135 5.51 0.45 0.79
CA VAL A 135 5.67 -0.12 2.14
C VAL A 135 5.14 -1.54 2.23
N SER A 136 4.01 -1.83 1.57
CA SER A 136 3.40 -3.15 1.58
C SER A 136 4.24 -4.17 0.82
N LEU A 137 4.79 -3.78 -0.33
CA LEU A 137 5.63 -4.65 -1.15
C LEU A 137 6.95 -4.96 -0.45
N VAL A 138 7.62 -3.97 0.13
CA VAL A 138 8.86 -4.19 0.87
C VAL A 138 8.60 -5.03 2.12
N ALA A 139 7.54 -4.71 2.88
CA ALA A 139 7.20 -5.46 4.08
C ALA A 139 6.81 -6.92 3.80
N ILE A 140 6.06 -7.22 2.74
CA ILE A 140 5.70 -8.61 2.43
C ILE A 140 6.92 -9.43 1.99
N VAL A 141 7.89 -8.83 1.29
CA VAL A 141 9.13 -9.52 0.89
C VAL A 141 9.90 -9.97 2.14
N PHE A 142 10.14 -9.05 3.08
CA PHE A 142 10.80 -9.40 4.33
C PHE A 142 9.95 -10.33 5.21
N GLY A 143 8.63 -10.16 5.21
CA GLY A 143 7.70 -11.04 5.90
C GLY A 143 7.72 -12.46 5.36
N ILE A 144 7.80 -12.65 4.03
CA ILE A 144 7.93 -13.98 3.42
C ILE A 144 9.24 -14.64 3.82
N LEU A 145 10.36 -13.90 3.77
CA LEU A 145 11.66 -14.42 4.19
C LEU A 145 11.61 -14.86 5.67
N LEU A 146 11.17 -13.97 6.56
CA LEU A 146 11.06 -14.24 7.99
C LEU A 146 10.12 -15.41 8.27
N GLY A 147 8.95 -15.43 7.63
CA GLY A 147 7.94 -16.46 7.78
C GLY A 147 8.38 -17.82 7.25
N LEU A 148 9.14 -17.87 6.16
CA LEU A 148 9.72 -19.11 5.66
C LEU A 148 10.69 -19.72 6.67
N PHE A 149 11.63 -18.93 7.20
CA PHE A 149 12.59 -19.41 8.18
C PHE A 149 11.91 -19.83 9.49
N THR A 150 11.01 -19.01 10.01
CA THR A 150 10.31 -19.29 11.29
C THR A 150 9.30 -20.43 11.17
N GLY A 151 8.62 -20.56 10.03
CA GLY A 151 7.72 -21.68 9.72
C GLY A 151 8.46 -23.03 9.66
N LEU A 152 9.64 -23.07 9.04
CA LEU A 152 10.52 -24.24 9.04
C LEU A 152 11.10 -24.52 10.43
N ALA A 153 11.56 -23.49 11.14
CA ALA A 153 12.08 -23.60 12.51
C ALA A 153 11.06 -24.23 13.47
N ARG A 154 9.78 -23.90 13.33
CA ARG A 154 8.70 -24.50 14.12
C ARG A 154 8.49 -26.00 13.89
N LEU A 155 8.85 -26.51 12.71
CA LEU A 155 8.80 -27.94 12.38
C LEU A 155 10.07 -28.70 12.81
N SER A 156 11.07 -27.99 13.35
CA SER A 156 12.32 -28.58 13.82
C SER A 156 12.09 -29.57 14.97
N SER A 157 12.92 -30.61 15.01
CA SER A 157 13.00 -31.51 16.16
C SER A 157 13.79 -30.92 17.32
N ASN A 158 14.61 -29.88 17.08
CA ASN A 158 15.34 -29.19 18.14
C ASN A 158 14.35 -28.35 18.97
N PRO A 159 14.19 -28.64 20.28
CA PRO A 159 13.26 -27.90 21.13
C PRO A 159 13.55 -26.40 21.12
N CYS A 160 14.79 -25.97 21.29
CA CYS A 160 15.13 -24.55 21.38
C CYS A 160 14.63 -23.75 20.16
N ILE A 161 14.96 -24.23 18.96
CA ILE A 161 14.53 -23.61 17.69
C ILE A 161 13.00 -23.59 17.57
N LYS A 162 12.36 -24.72 17.91
CA LYS A 162 10.90 -24.85 17.84
C LYS A 162 10.20 -23.90 18.81
N TRP A 163 10.62 -23.85 20.07
CA TRP A 163 10.02 -23.02 21.11
C TRP A 163 10.25 -21.54 20.82
N THR A 164 11.44 -21.12 20.37
CA THR A 164 11.68 -19.74 19.94
C THR A 164 10.75 -19.32 18.80
N ALA A 165 10.58 -20.18 17.78
CA ALA A 165 9.67 -19.90 16.68
C ALA A 165 8.20 -19.81 17.15
N ILE A 166 7.77 -20.72 18.04
CA ILE A 166 6.43 -20.68 18.63
C ILE A 166 6.23 -19.37 19.41
N THR A 167 7.14 -18.99 20.29
CA THR A 167 7.04 -17.77 21.09
C THR A 167 6.91 -16.53 20.21
N TYR A 168 7.76 -16.40 19.18
CA TYR A 168 7.65 -15.31 18.20
C TYR A 168 6.26 -15.27 17.54
N ILE A 169 5.79 -16.40 17.01
CA ILE A 169 4.52 -16.47 16.28
C ILE A 169 3.34 -16.13 17.20
N GLU A 170 3.27 -16.73 18.38
CA GLU A 170 2.15 -16.52 19.31
C GLU A 170 2.14 -15.10 19.89
N LEU A 171 3.30 -14.51 20.18
CA LEU A 171 3.39 -13.13 20.67
C LEU A 171 2.91 -12.13 19.62
N ILE A 172 3.39 -12.28 18.38
CA ILE A 172 3.07 -11.36 17.30
C ILE A 172 1.62 -11.52 16.83
N ARG A 173 1.10 -12.74 16.73
CA ARG A 173 -0.31 -12.96 16.35
C ARG A 173 -1.29 -12.68 17.49
N GLY A 174 -0.83 -12.79 18.73
CA GLY A 174 -1.63 -12.53 19.93
C GLY A 174 -1.71 -11.06 20.34
N THR A 175 -0.99 -10.15 19.67
CA THR A 175 -0.98 -8.71 20.00
C THR A 175 -1.50 -7.85 18.83
N PRO A 176 -2.18 -6.72 19.10
CA PRO A 176 -2.67 -5.84 18.03
C PRO A 176 -1.52 -5.23 17.22
N LEU A 177 -1.66 -5.21 15.89
CA LEU A 177 -0.67 -4.62 14.99
C LEU A 177 -0.38 -3.15 15.31
N LEU A 178 -1.41 -2.35 15.62
CA LEU A 178 -1.23 -0.95 15.98
C LEU A 178 -0.26 -0.78 17.17
N VAL A 179 -0.38 -1.63 18.19
CA VAL A 179 0.52 -1.61 19.36
C VAL A 179 1.94 -1.98 18.95
N GLN A 180 2.10 -2.96 18.05
CA GLN A 180 3.43 -3.33 17.54
C GLN A 180 4.07 -2.18 16.77
N ILE A 181 3.31 -1.48 15.91
CA ILE A 181 3.78 -0.28 15.19
C ILE A 181 4.26 0.79 16.19
N MET A 182 3.49 1.04 17.27
CA MET A 182 3.87 1.97 18.32
C MET A 182 5.18 1.58 19.01
N ILE A 183 5.35 0.29 19.34
CA ILE A 183 6.58 -0.21 19.96
C ILE A 183 7.77 -0.05 19.01
N TRP A 184 7.59 -0.38 17.73
CA TRP A 184 8.63 -0.25 16.71
C TRP A 184 9.10 1.19 16.54
N TYR A 185 8.17 2.14 16.52
CA TYR A 185 8.49 3.54 16.36
C TYR A 185 9.04 4.18 17.64
N PHE A 186 8.28 4.15 18.74
CA PHE A 186 8.63 4.89 19.95
C PHE A 186 9.70 4.22 20.81
N VAL A 187 9.75 2.90 20.86
CA VAL A 187 10.70 2.17 21.72
C VAL A 187 11.91 1.77 20.90
N ILE A 188 11.71 0.92 19.89
CA ILE A 188 12.81 0.35 19.11
C ILE A 188 13.50 1.43 18.28
N GLY A 189 12.74 2.27 17.57
CA GLY A 189 13.27 3.36 16.76
C GLY A 189 14.11 4.35 17.56
N THR A 190 13.60 4.79 18.71
CA THR A 190 14.33 5.67 19.63
C THR A 190 15.63 5.03 20.12
N ILE A 191 15.60 3.76 20.55
CA ILE A 191 16.80 3.06 21.04
C ILE A 191 17.83 2.94 19.91
N ILE A 192 17.42 2.49 18.73
CA ILE A 192 18.31 2.28 17.58
C ILE A 192 18.92 3.61 17.13
N ASN A 193 18.12 4.66 16.95
CA ASN A 193 18.63 5.95 16.50
C ASN A 193 19.56 6.59 17.55
N ASN A 194 19.31 6.43 18.84
CA ASN A 194 20.23 6.86 19.89
C ASN A 194 21.57 6.11 19.86
N LEU A 195 21.54 4.81 19.57
CA LEU A 195 22.77 4.02 19.41
C LEU A 195 23.52 4.39 18.12
N SER A 196 22.81 4.60 17.01
CA SER A 196 23.38 5.07 15.74
C SER A 196 24.10 6.41 15.91
N LEU A 197 23.47 7.38 16.58
CA LEU A 197 24.09 8.68 16.86
C LEU A 197 25.36 8.54 17.70
N LYS A 198 25.36 7.69 18.73
CA LYS A 198 26.55 7.40 19.54
C LYS A 198 27.67 6.74 18.75
N ALA A 199 27.33 5.98 17.71
CA ALA A 199 28.27 5.34 16.80
C ALA A 199 28.70 6.26 15.63
N GLY A 200 28.21 7.49 15.56
CA GLY A 200 28.50 8.43 14.46
C GLY A 200 27.76 8.11 13.15
N LEU A 201 26.69 7.32 13.21
CA LEU A 201 25.85 6.92 12.07
C LEU A 201 24.62 7.82 11.94
N PRO A 202 24.10 8.04 10.71
CA PRO A 202 22.88 8.81 10.50
C PRO A 202 21.65 8.12 11.12
N GLN A 203 20.63 8.94 11.42
CA GLN A 203 19.34 8.43 11.89
C GLN A 203 18.63 7.64 10.79
N ILE A 204 18.00 6.55 11.19
CA ILE A 204 17.16 5.74 10.32
C ILE A 204 15.78 6.41 10.22
N PRO A 205 15.25 6.63 9.00
CA PRO A 205 13.91 7.17 8.80
C PRO A 205 12.80 6.30 9.41
N GLU A 206 11.72 6.93 9.85
CA GLU A 206 10.52 6.31 10.42
C GLU A 206 9.87 5.27 9.50
N LEU A 207 9.99 5.48 8.18
CA LEU A 207 9.51 4.57 7.14
C LEU A 207 10.01 3.14 7.37
N TRP A 208 11.29 2.98 7.70
CA TRP A 208 11.91 1.67 7.89
C TRP A 208 11.44 0.97 9.16
N PHE A 209 11.15 1.71 10.23
CA PHE A 209 10.53 1.13 11.44
C PHE A 209 9.09 0.71 11.17
N GLY A 210 8.35 1.48 10.36
CA GLY A 210 7.03 1.08 9.86
C GLY A 210 7.08 -0.21 9.04
N ILE A 211 7.95 -0.28 8.03
CA ILE A 211 8.18 -1.47 7.21
C ILE A 211 8.59 -2.67 8.06
N ALA A 212 9.53 -2.50 9.00
CA ALA A 212 9.99 -3.57 9.88
C ALA A 212 8.85 -4.13 10.74
N SER A 213 8.01 -3.25 11.29
CA SER A 213 6.83 -3.67 12.08
C SER A 213 5.84 -4.50 11.26
N LEU A 214 5.53 -4.06 10.04
CA LEU A 214 4.66 -4.78 9.10
C LEU A 214 5.28 -6.10 8.66
N ALA A 215 6.58 -6.14 8.36
CA ALA A 215 7.30 -7.34 7.95
C ALA A 215 7.32 -8.40 9.06
N ILE A 216 7.54 -7.98 10.31
CA ILE A 216 7.53 -8.85 11.47
C ILE A 216 6.14 -9.40 11.74
N PHE A 217 5.11 -8.55 11.62
CA PHE A 217 3.73 -8.97 11.73
C PHE A 217 3.37 -9.98 10.65
N ALA A 218 3.55 -9.61 9.38
CA ALA A 218 3.29 -10.48 8.23
C ALA A 218 4.08 -11.79 8.32
N GLY A 219 5.33 -11.75 8.78
CA GLY A 219 6.18 -12.92 8.94
C GLY A 219 5.59 -13.99 9.86
N ALA A 220 4.91 -13.59 10.94
CA ALA A 220 4.29 -14.54 11.85
C ALA A 220 3.08 -15.27 11.21
N TYR A 221 2.30 -14.56 10.40
CA TYR A 221 1.21 -15.16 9.61
C TYR A 221 1.75 -16.03 8.48
N VAL A 222 2.79 -15.58 7.78
CA VAL A 222 3.46 -16.39 6.75
C VAL A 222 4.06 -17.67 7.35
N ALA A 223 4.61 -17.62 8.55
CA ALA A 223 5.12 -18.81 9.25
C ALA A 223 4.05 -19.88 9.45
N GLU A 224 2.83 -19.46 9.80
CA GLU A 224 1.68 -20.36 9.91
C GLU A 224 1.26 -20.93 8.57
N ILE A 225 1.22 -20.10 7.53
CA ILE A 225 0.91 -20.51 6.17
C ILE A 225 1.91 -21.58 5.70
N VAL A 226 3.21 -21.34 5.92
CA VAL A 226 4.28 -22.29 5.56
C VAL A 226 4.12 -23.59 6.33
N ARG A 227 3.92 -23.54 7.65
CA ARG A 227 3.70 -24.73 8.49
C ARG A 227 2.47 -25.51 8.03
N ALA A 228 1.34 -24.85 7.83
CA ALA A 228 0.09 -25.46 7.39
C ALA A 228 0.22 -26.07 6.00
N GLY A 229 0.89 -25.37 5.08
CA GLY A 229 1.20 -25.86 3.73
C GLY A 229 2.00 -27.16 3.76
N ILE A 230 3.06 -27.24 4.57
CA ILE A 230 3.86 -28.45 4.74
C ILE A 230 3.04 -29.58 5.39
N GLN A 231 2.29 -29.28 6.45
CA GLN A 231 1.50 -30.29 7.17
C GLN A 231 0.29 -30.81 6.37
N SER A 232 -0.16 -30.07 5.36
CA SER A 232 -1.25 -30.50 4.49
C SER A 232 -0.85 -31.68 3.60
N ILE A 233 0.44 -31.90 3.35
CA ILE A 233 0.93 -33.01 2.51
C ILE A 233 0.67 -34.35 3.21
N HIS A 234 0.12 -35.31 2.47
CA HIS A 234 -0.24 -36.62 3.01
C HIS A 234 0.99 -37.31 3.63
N LYS A 235 0.87 -37.81 4.86
CA LYS A 235 1.99 -38.42 5.61
C LYS A 235 2.65 -39.58 4.85
N GLY A 236 1.86 -40.32 4.07
CA GLY A 236 2.35 -41.39 3.19
C GLY A 236 3.42 -40.96 2.18
N GLN A 237 3.48 -39.67 1.79
CA GLN A 237 4.56 -39.16 0.93
C GLN A 237 5.92 -39.20 1.65
N MET A 238 5.94 -38.81 2.93
CA MET A 238 7.14 -38.90 3.75
C MET A 238 7.49 -40.36 4.04
N GLU A 239 6.51 -41.19 4.38
CA GLU A 239 6.71 -42.62 4.65
C GLU A 239 7.28 -43.34 3.42
N ALA A 240 6.69 -43.15 2.24
CA ALA A 240 7.18 -43.74 0.99
C ALA A 240 8.61 -43.29 0.65
N ALA A 241 8.91 -41.99 0.77
CA ALA A 241 10.26 -41.48 0.53
C ALA A 241 11.30 -42.08 1.49
N ARG A 242 10.92 -42.26 2.77
CA ARG A 242 11.77 -42.91 3.78
C ARG A 242 11.95 -44.40 3.49
N SER A 243 10.92 -45.11 3.01
CA SER A 243 11.00 -46.51 2.58
C SER A 243 11.90 -46.72 1.36
N LEU A 244 12.04 -45.71 0.50
CA LEU A 244 12.99 -45.68 -0.61
C LEU A 244 14.42 -45.26 -0.20
N GLY A 245 14.70 -45.17 1.10
CA GLY A 245 16.05 -44.88 1.62
C GLY A 245 16.43 -43.41 1.70
N MET A 246 15.54 -42.46 1.35
CA MET A 246 15.84 -41.02 1.44
C MET A 246 15.96 -40.59 2.91
N THR A 247 16.91 -39.71 3.25
CA THR A 247 16.95 -39.07 4.59
C THR A 247 15.73 -38.14 4.78
N LYS A 248 15.36 -37.83 6.03
CA LYS A 248 14.25 -36.89 6.32
C LYS A 248 14.45 -35.55 5.62
N THR A 249 15.68 -35.05 5.59
CA THR A 249 16.06 -33.79 4.91
C THR A 249 15.91 -33.92 3.40
N THR A 250 16.43 -34.99 2.81
CA THR A 250 16.33 -35.22 1.35
C THR A 250 14.87 -35.39 0.91
N ALA A 251 14.06 -36.13 1.68
CA ALA A 251 12.63 -36.28 1.45
C ALA A 251 11.89 -34.93 1.59
N MET A 252 12.21 -34.13 2.61
CA MET A 252 11.64 -32.81 2.80
C MET A 252 11.93 -31.89 1.61
N ILE A 253 13.19 -31.80 1.17
CA ILE A 253 13.61 -30.90 0.09
C ILE A 253 13.09 -31.35 -1.28
N LYS A 254 13.18 -32.65 -1.59
CA LYS A 254 12.89 -33.15 -2.95
C LYS A 254 11.44 -33.52 -3.18
N ILE A 255 10.69 -33.89 -2.14
CA ILE A 255 9.32 -34.41 -2.26
C ILE A 255 8.31 -33.48 -1.62
N ILE A 256 8.51 -33.12 -0.35
CA ILE A 256 7.48 -32.42 0.43
C ILE A 256 7.44 -30.92 0.11
N LEU A 257 8.58 -30.21 0.15
CA LEU A 257 8.63 -28.77 -0.07
C LEU A 257 8.12 -28.33 -1.44
N PRO A 258 8.44 -29.02 -2.56
CA PRO A 258 7.90 -28.65 -3.87
C PRO A 258 6.37 -28.78 -3.94
N GLN A 259 5.79 -29.78 -3.28
CA GLN A 259 4.33 -29.95 -3.19
C GLN A 259 3.70 -28.92 -2.25
N ALA A 260 4.32 -28.67 -1.10
CA ALA A 260 3.86 -27.70 -0.12
C ALA A 260 3.87 -26.28 -0.71
N PHE A 261 4.88 -25.92 -1.50
CA PHE A 261 4.99 -24.61 -2.15
C PHE A 261 3.76 -24.25 -2.98
N LYS A 262 3.23 -25.20 -3.77
CA LYS A 262 2.00 -25.02 -4.55
C LYS A 262 0.77 -24.72 -3.68
N ARG A 263 0.74 -25.23 -2.44
CA ARG A 263 -0.35 -25.01 -1.47
C ARG A 263 -0.15 -23.75 -0.63
N ILE A 264 1.09 -23.28 -0.51
CA ILE A 264 1.48 -22.06 0.22
C ILE A 264 1.17 -20.80 -0.61
N LEU A 265 1.31 -20.86 -1.94
CA LEU A 265 1.17 -19.68 -2.81
C LEU A 265 -0.19 -18.96 -2.68
N PRO A 266 -1.36 -19.65 -2.75
CA PRO A 266 -2.66 -18.97 -2.66
C PRO A 266 -2.88 -18.18 -1.36
N PRO A 267 -2.66 -18.75 -0.16
CA PRO A 267 -2.80 -17.97 1.08
C PRO A 267 -1.75 -16.86 1.25
N LEU A 268 -0.55 -16.98 0.66
CA LEU A 268 0.43 -15.89 0.67
C LEU A 268 -0.09 -14.64 -0.06
N ALA A 269 -0.78 -14.84 -1.18
CA ALA A 269 -1.37 -13.73 -1.91
C ALA A 269 -2.50 -13.05 -1.11
N GLY A 270 -3.31 -13.84 -0.41
CA GLY A 270 -4.28 -13.32 0.57
C GLY A 270 -3.62 -12.50 1.69
N GLN A 271 -2.45 -12.95 2.17
CA GLN A 271 -1.68 -12.23 3.18
C GLN A 271 -1.15 -10.89 2.64
N PHE A 272 -0.71 -10.83 1.38
CA PHE A 272 -0.28 -9.58 0.76
C PHE A 272 -1.43 -8.56 0.63
N ILE A 273 -2.62 -9.01 0.20
CA ILE A 273 -3.82 -8.16 0.10
C ILE A 273 -4.23 -7.64 1.49
N SER A 274 -4.12 -8.46 2.53
CA SER A 274 -4.35 -8.01 3.90
C SER A 274 -3.31 -6.98 4.35
N LEU A 275 -2.04 -7.18 4.02
CA LEU A 275 -0.95 -6.28 4.40
C LEU A 275 -1.12 -4.86 3.83
N ILE A 276 -1.66 -4.74 2.62
CA ILE A 276 -2.02 -3.44 2.01
C ILE A 276 -3.07 -2.68 2.82
N LYS A 277 -4.01 -3.40 3.43
CA LYS A 277 -4.99 -2.76 4.32
C LYS A 277 -4.35 -2.46 5.68
N ASP A 278 -3.52 -3.37 6.18
CA ASP A 278 -2.82 -3.20 7.45
C ASP A 278 -1.84 -2.01 7.42
N SER A 279 -1.25 -1.69 6.27
CA SER A 279 -0.39 -0.51 6.12
C SER A 279 -1.12 0.81 6.40
N SER A 280 -2.45 0.85 6.32
CA SER A 280 -3.27 2.01 6.72
C SER A 280 -3.01 2.46 8.16
N LEU A 281 -2.55 1.54 9.01
CA LEU A 281 -2.20 1.85 10.38
C LEU A 281 -0.92 2.66 10.51
N LEU A 282 -0.05 2.73 9.49
CA LEU A 282 1.21 3.47 9.56
C LEU A 282 1.01 4.99 9.64
N GLY A 283 -0.15 5.52 9.26
CA GLY A 283 -0.46 6.95 9.35
C GLY A 283 -0.37 7.55 10.75
N VAL A 284 -0.44 6.72 11.79
CA VAL A 284 -0.27 7.11 13.20
C VAL A 284 1.17 7.49 13.56
N ILE A 285 2.17 6.99 12.82
CA ILE A 285 3.58 7.35 12.95
C ILE A 285 4.02 8.29 11.83
N ALA A 286 3.09 9.10 11.32
CA ALA A 286 3.30 10.13 10.30
C ALA A 286 3.78 9.64 8.92
N ILE A 287 3.79 8.33 8.66
CA ILE A 287 4.02 7.80 7.31
C ILE A 287 2.81 8.15 6.45
N ARG A 288 3.03 8.92 5.39
CA ARG A 288 1.99 9.45 4.50
C ARG A 288 1.53 8.42 3.47
N GLU A 289 0.98 7.31 3.96
CA GLU A 289 0.22 6.35 3.16
C GLU A 289 -1.19 6.89 2.84
N MET A 290 -2.00 6.13 2.10
CA MET A 290 -3.25 6.60 1.53
C MET A 290 -4.28 7.10 2.57
N THR A 291 -4.38 6.46 3.73
CA THR A 291 -5.28 6.83 4.84
C THR A 291 -4.83 8.15 5.48
N LYS A 292 -3.54 8.31 5.72
CA LYS A 292 -2.93 9.54 6.23
C LYS A 292 -3.08 10.69 5.25
N ALA A 293 -2.76 10.46 3.98
CA ALA A 293 -2.96 11.41 2.88
C ALA A 293 -4.43 11.87 2.80
N THR A 294 -5.37 10.93 2.95
CA THR A 294 -6.81 11.24 3.02
C THR A 294 -7.12 12.14 4.21
N ARG A 295 -6.62 11.82 5.41
CA ARG A 295 -6.84 12.62 6.62
C ARG A 295 -6.28 14.05 6.49
N GLU A 296 -5.13 14.21 5.86
CA GLU A 296 -4.54 15.52 5.56
C GLU A 296 -5.39 16.31 4.55
N ALA A 297 -5.85 15.65 3.48
CA ALA A 297 -6.78 16.25 2.52
C ALA A 297 -8.09 16.70 3.19
N VAL A 298 -8.63 15.91 4.12
CA VAL A 298 -9.87 16.24 4.85
C VAL A 298 -9.65 17.46 5.74
N THR A 299 -8.51 17.53 6.43
CA THR A 299 -8.20 18.61 7.37
C THR A 299 -8.05 19.95 6.64
N THR A 300 -7.45 19.95 5.44
CA THR A 300 -7.22 21.16 4.64
C THR A 300 -8.45 21.62 3.86
N SER A 301 -9.29 20.68 3.41
CA SER A 301 -10.42 21.01 2.54
C SER A 301 -11.79 21.01 3.20
N LEU A 302 -11.88 20.44 4.40
CA LEU A 302 -13.12 20.23 5.15
C LEU A 302 -14.15 19.41 4.36
N MET A 303 -13.68 18.46 3.55
CA MET A 303 -14.52 17.55 2.73
C MET A 303 -14.45 16.10 3.22
N PRO A 304 -14.94 15.78 4.43
CA PRO A 304 -14.74 14.46 5.03
C PRO A 304 -15.41 13.33 4.24
N TYR A 305 -16.63 13.55 3.73
CA TYR A 305 -17.42 12.48 3.12
C TYR A 305 -16.83 12.00 1.79
N GLU A 306 -16.54 12.93 0.87
CA GLU A 306 -16.00 12.61 -0.46
C GLU A 306 -14.63 11.95 -0.36
N LEU A 307 -13.76 12.46 0.52
CA LEU A 307 -12.40 11.96 0.65
C LEU A 307 -12.33 10.59 1.33
N TRP A 308 -13.13 10.35 2.38
CA TRP A 308 -13.20 9.01 2.98
C TRP A 308 -13.87 7.99 2.06
N PHE A 309 -14.89 8.39 1.30
CA PHE A 309 -15.50 7.53 0.29
C PHE A 309 -14.50 7.20 -0.82
N LEU A 310 -13.79 8.21 -1.34
CA LEU A 310 -12.75 8.03 -2.34
C LEU A 310 -11.63 7.11 -1.84
N CYS A 311 -11.15 7.31 -0.61
CA CYS A 311 -10.15 6.46 0.02
C CYS A 311 -10.60 4.99 0.09
N GLY A 312 -11.85 4.75 0.50
CA GLY A 312 -12.45 3.41 0.50
C GLY A 312 -12.50 2.78 -0.90
N VAL A 313 -12.91 3.56 -1.91
CA VAL A 313 -12.91 3.11 -3.31
C VAL A 313 -11.49 2.82 -3.80
N MET A 314 -10.50 3.64 -3.45
CA MET A 314 -9.11 3.42 -3.84
C MET A 314 -8.54 2.14 -3.23
N TYR A 315 -8.76 1.89 -1.94
CA TYR A 315 -8.39 0.60 -1.31
C TYR A 315 -9.09 -0.57 -1.99
N LEU A 316 -10.38 -0.43 -2.31
CA LEU A 316 -11.15 -1.47 -2.99
C LEU A 316 -10.58 -1.75 -4.38
N VAL A 317 -10.32 -0.72 -5.19
CA VAL A 317 -9.74 -0.85 -6.53
C VAL A 317 -8.36 -1.52 -6.46
N LEU A 318 -7.49 -1.07 -5.55
CA LEU A 318 -6.16 -1.64 -5.37
C LEU A 318 -6.23 -3.13 -4.98
N THR A 319 -7.00 -3.45 -3.95
CA THR A 319 -7.12 -4.83 -3.44
C THR A 319 -7.85 -5.76 -4.42
N PHE A 320 -8.86 -5.25 -5.12
CA PHE A 320 -9.57 -6.00 -6.16
C PHE A 320 -8.67 -6.28 -7.36
N ALA A 321 -7.93 -5.28 -7.86
CA ALA A 321 -6.99 -5.46 -8.96
C ALA A 321 -5.93 -6.52 -8.63
N LEU A 322 -5.39 -6.49 -7.41
CA LEU A 322 -4.44 -7.50 -6.94
C LEU A 322 -5.08 -8.88 -6.79
N SER A 323 -6.31 -8.97 -6.26
CA SER A 323 -7.04 -10.24 -6.17
C SER A 323 -7.26 -10.87 -7.55
N MET A 324 -7.67 -10.07 -8.54
CA MET A 324 -7.85 -10.52 -9.92
C MET A 324 -6.53 -10.98 -10.55
N PHE A 325 -5.45 -10.23 -10.33
CA PHE A 325 -4.11 -10.59 -10.80
C PHE A 325 -3.63 -11.92 -10.20
N VAL A 326 -3.82 -12.10 -8.89
CA VAL A 326 -3.49 -13.35 -8.18
C VAL A 326 -4.29 -14.53 -8.72
N GLN A 327 -5.61 -14.38 -8.87
CA GLN A 327 -6.47 -15.45 -9.41
C GLN A 327 -6.06 -15.85 -10.83
N TYR A 328 -5.65 -14.87 -11.64
CA TYR A 328 -5.11 -15.14 -12.98
C TYR A 328 -3.82 -15.98 -12.91
N LEU A 329 -2.89 -15.65 -12.02
CA LEU A 329 -1.65 -16.43 -11.82
C LEU A 329 -1.93 -17.84 -11.27
N GLU A 330 -2.88 -17.99 -10.35
CA GLU A 330 -3.27 -19.29 -9.78
C GLU A 330 -3.84 -20.24 -10.83
N ARG A 331 -4.71 -19.74 -11.71
CA ARG A 331 -5.29 -20.53 -12.82
C ARG A 331 -4.21 -21.05 -13.77
N ARG A 332 -3.19 -20.24 -14.05
CA ARG A 332 -2.07 -20.63 -14.92
C ARG A 332 -1.13 -21.64 -14.28
N THR A 333 -0.99 -21.62 -12.96
CA THR A 333 -0.05 -22.50 -12.22
C THR A 333 -0.67 -23.86 -11.87
N THR A 334 -2.00 -23.94 -11.83
CA THR A 334 -2.76 -25.17 -11.53
C THR A 334 -3.10 -25.98 -12.79
N SER A 335 -3.03 -25.37 -13.98
CA SER A 335 -3.12 -26.05 -15.28
C SER A 335 -1.78 -26.66 -15.67
#